data_AF-A0A4Q3YKN5-F1
#
_entry.id   AF-A0A4Q3YKN5-F1
#
_cell.length_a   1.000
_cell.length_b   1.000
_cell.length_c   1.000
_cell.angle_alpha   90.00
_cell.angle_beta   90.00
_cell.angle_gamma   90.00
#
_symmetry.space_group_name_H-M   'P 1'
#
loop_
_entity.id
_entity.type
_entity.pdbx_description
1 polymer ?
#
loop_
_entity_poly.entity_id
_entity_poly.type
_entity_poly.pdbx_seq_one_letter_code
_entity_poly.pdbx_strand_id
1 'polypeptide(L)'
;MEEFFDIPTLIVIGLAIVVLFRLRQVLGTRTGRERTPAQRQNEAAAKAPVKPGEENVVQMRPRPIEPQTDEDAERARRKLETEITQFSHGDDKVAAGLKAIAEADPGFSPKIFMEGAKAAYEMVVTAFAQGDRQTLKNLLEKEVYDGFERAIKERESAGRKIDFTFVG
;
A
#
# COMPACT_ATOMS: atom_id res chain seq x y z
N MET A 1 40.47 37.56 9.38
CA MET A 1 39.03 37.37 9.12
C MET A 1 38.83 37.20 7.61
N GLU A 2 39.42 36.16 7.00
CA GLU A 2 39.38 35.94 5.54
C GLU A 2 39.08 34.46 5.17
N GLU A 3 38.51 33.66 6.07
CA GLU A 3 38.12 32.26 5.77
C GLU A 3 36.62 32.09 5.45
N PHE A 4 35.84 33.18 5.43
CA PHE A 4 34.38 33.09 5.27
C PHE A 4 33.90 33.02 3.80
N PHE A 5 34.81 33.25 2.84
CA PHE A 5 34.50 33.24 1.40
C PHE A 5 35.47 32.34 0.64
N ASP A 6 35.64 31.12 1.13
CA ASP A 6 36.44 30.11 0.47
C ASP A 6 35.79 29.66 -0.85
N ILE A 7 36.59 29.43 -1.90
CA ILE A 7 36.10 29.00 -3.22
C ILE A 7 35.16 27.78 -3.12
N PRO A 8 35.44 26.76 -2.27
CA PRO A 8 34.52 25.64 -2.05
C PRO A 8 33.14 26.07 -1.51
N THR A 9 33.11 27.03 -0.59
CA THR A 9 31.87 27.53 0.03
C THR A 9 31.00 28.27 -1.00
N LEU A 10 31.62 29.05 -1.89
CA LEU A 10 30.91 29.71 -2.99
C LEU A 10 30.29 28.71 -3.97
N ILE A 11 30.97 27.59 -4.25
CA ILE A 11 30.45 26.53 -5.12
C ILE A 11 29.23 25.86 -4.48
N VAL A 12 29.27 25.55 -3.18
CA VAL A 12 28.15 24.93 -2.46
C VAL A 12 26.94 25.87 -2.41
N ILE A 13 27.15 27.16 -2.15
CA ILE A 13 26.08 28.18 -2.17
C ILE A 13 25.47 28.29 -3.58
N GLY A 14 26.29 28.34 -4.62
CA GLY A 14 25.81 28.37 -6.01
C GLY A 14 24.96 27.14 -6.36
N LEU A 15 25.40 25.95 -5.95
CA LEU A 15 24.67 24.70 -6.16
C LEU A 15 23.33 24.70 -5.40
N ALA A 16 23.30 25.19 -4.16
CA ALA A 16 22.08 25.31 -3.36
C ALA A 16 21.06 26.26 -4.01
N ILE A 17 21.51 27.40 -4.55
CA ILE A 17 20.64 28.36 -5.28
C ILE A 17 20.06 27.71 -6.53
N VAL A 18 20.86 26.98 -7.32
CA VAL A 18 20.40 26.29 -8.52
C VAL A 18 19.33 25.25 -8.18
N VAL A 19 19.53 24.47 -7.12
CA VAL A 19 18.55 23.47 -6.66
C VAL A 19 17.25 24.14 -6.23
N LEU A 20 17.30 25.20 -5.42
CA LEU A 20 16.11 25.96 -5.01
C LEU A 20 15.37 26.57 -6.19
N PHE A 21 16.09 27.12 -7.17
CA PHE A 21 15.50 27.70 -8.36
C PHE A 21 14.82 26.63 -9.23
N ARG A 22 15.46 25.47 -9.39
CA ARG A 22 14.90 24.32 -10.13
C ARG A 22 13.64 23.79 -9.45
N LEU A 23 13.63 23.67 -8.12
CA LEU A 23 12.46 23.25 -7.35
C LEU A 23 11.30 24.23 -7.52
N ARG A 24 11.58 25.54 -7.46
CA ARG A 24 10.58 26.59 -7.68
C ARG A 24 10.02 26.57 -9.11
N GLN A 25 10.85 26.26 -10.10
CA GLN A 25 10.46 26.21 -11.51
C GLN A 25 9.61 24.97 -11.83
N VAL A 26 9.83 23.85 -11.14
CA VAL A 26 9.05 22.61 -11.30
C VAL A 26 7.67 22.68 -10.63
N LEU A 27 7.54 23.40 -9.50
CA LEU A 27 6.22 23.65 -8.88
C LEU A 27 5.34 24.61 -9.70
N GLY A 28 5.93 25.39 -10.61
CA GLY A 28 5.24 26.44 -11.37
C GLY A 28 4.72 26.04 -12.75
N THR A 29 5.03 24.85 -13.27
CA THR A 29 4.47 24.42 -14.55
C THR A 29 3.17 23.66 -14.33
N ARG A 30 2.08 24.45 -14.26
CA ARG A 30 0.74 24.04 -14.69
C ARG A 30 0.89 23.14 -15.91
N THR A 31 0.68 21.84 -15.75
CA THR A 31 0.45 20.93 -16.85
C THR A 31 -0.87 21.32 -17.51
N GLY A 32 -0.80 22.25 -18.45
CA GLY A 32 -1.87 22.53 -19.40
C GLY A 32 -2.04 21.32 -20.30
N ARG A 33 -2.85 20.35 -19.86
CA ARG A 33 -3.39 19.26 -20.68
C ARG A 33 -4.55 18.52 -20.02
N GLU A 34 -5.27 19.15 -19.10
CA GLU A 34 -6.57 18.62 -18.69
C GLU A 34 -7.66 19.32 -19.50
N ARG A 35 -8.24 18.57 -20.45
CA ARG A 35 -9.59 18.88 -20.97
C ARG A 35 -10.51 18.88 -19.76
N THR A 36 -10.91 20.06 -19.30
CA THR A 36 -11.80 20.17 -18.15
C THR A 36 -13.15 19.53 -18.49
N PRO A 37 -13.76 18.77 -17.57
CA PRO A 37 -15.08 18.16 -17.78
C PRO A 37 -16.15 19.16 -18.25
N ALA A 38 -16.01 20.43 -17.84
CA ALA A 38 -16.87 21.53 -18.26
C ALA A 38 -16.89 21.78 -19.78
N GLN A 39 -15.76 21.60 -20.48
CA GLN A 39 -15.72 21.75 -21.95
C GLN A 39 -16.43 20.59 -22.67
N ARG A 40 -16.39 19.36 -22.12
CA ARG A 40 -17.14 18.21 -22.66
C ARG A 40 -18.66 18.35 -22.48
N GLN A 41 -19.10 18.94 -21.37
CA GLN A 41 -20.52 19.23 -21.14
C GLN A 41 -21.05 20.30 -22.12
N ASN A 42 -20.26 21.33 -22.41
CA ASN A 42 -20.70 22.41 -23.30
C ASN A 42 -20.83 21.96 -24.76
N GLU A 43 -19.96 21.06 -25.24
CA GLU A 43 -20.09 20.47 -26.60
C GLU A 43 -21.25 19.47 -26.71
N ALA A 44 -21.55 18.72 -25.64
CA ALA A 44 -22.70 17.82 -25.61
C ALA A 44 -24.04 18.57 -25.53
N ALA A 45 -24.09 19.68 -24.79
CA ALA A 45 -25.25 20.56 -24.72
C ALA A 45 -25.52 21.31 -26.04
N ALA A 46 -24.48 21.63 -26.82
CA ALA A 46 -24.62 22.29 -28.12
C ALA A 46 -25.15 21.38 -29.24
N LYS A 47 -25.19 20.05 -29.03
CA LYS A 47 -25.68 19.06 -30.00
C LYS A 47 -27.07 18.50 -29.71
N ALA A 48 -27.70 18.86 -28.60
CA ALA A 48 -29.04 18.39 -28.25
C ALA A 48 -30.10 19.44 -28.65
N PRO A 49 -31.14 19.08 -29.43
CA PRO A 49 -32.26 19.99 -29.67
C PRO A 49 -33.04 20.18 -28.36
N VAL A 50 -33.00 21.38 -27.80
CA VAL A 50 -33.68 21.77 -26.56
C VAL A 50 -35.18 21.90 -26.81
N LYS A 51 -36.00 21.06 -26.16
CA LYS A 51 -37.40 21.36 -25.87
C LYS A 51 -37.47 21.95 -24.45
N PRO A 52 -38.12 23.11 -24.23
CA PRO A 52 -38.13 23.76 -22.93
C PRO A 52 -39.27 23.22 -22.06
N GLY A 53 -38.94 22.93 -20.79
CA GLY A 53 -39.92 22.67 -19.73
C GLY A 53 -39.81 21.29 -19.13
N GLU A 54 -38.91 21.13 -18.16
CA GLU A 54 -39.11 20.41 -16.89
C GLU A 54 -37.74 20.25 -16.21
N GLU A 55 -37.57 21.01 -15.14
CA GLU A 55 -36.41 20.98 -14.26
C GLU A 55 -36.46 19.68 -13.43
N ASN A 56 -36.12 18.55 -14.06
CA ASN A 56 -35.97 17.28 -13.36
C ASN A 56 -34.55 17.19 -12.77
N VAL A 57 -34.41 17.72 -11.55
CA VAL A 57 -33.27 17.45 -10.67
C VAL A 57 -33.27 15.96 -10.33
N VAL A 58 -32.49 15.18 -11.08
CA VAL A 58 -32.22 13.77 -10.78
C VAL A 58 -31.30 13.73 -9.56
N GLN A 59 -31.88 13.68 -8.36
CA GLN A 59 -31.16 13.33 -7.15
C GLN A 59 -30.65 11.91 -7.33
N MET A 60 -29.33 11.72 -7.35
CA MET A 60 -28.72 10.39 -7.27
C MET A 60 -29.17 9.78 -5.95
N ARG A 61 -30.25 9.00 -6.00
CA ARG A 61 -30.69 8.16 -4.88
C ARG A 61 -29.48 7.26 -4.56
N PRO A 62 -29.06 7.16 -3.28
CA PRO A 62 -28.01 6.22 -2.89
C PRO A 62 -28.40 4.88 -3.48
N ARG A 63 -27.51 4.28 -4.29
CA ARG A 63 -27.78 2.97 -4.86
C ARG A 63 -28.08 2.06 -3.67
N PRO A 64 -29.29 1.48 -3.58
CA PRO A 64 -29.55 0.47 -2.57
C PRO A 64 -28.41 -0.54 -2.65
N ILE A 65 -27.91 -1.00 -1.51
CA ILE A 65 -26.96 -2.11 -1.47
C ILE A 65 -27.73 -3.29 -2.09
N GLU A 66 -27.57 -3.46 -3.40
CA GLU A 66 -28.21 -4.52 -4.15
C GLU A 66 -27.67 -5.83 -3.56
N PRO A 67 -28.54 -6.81 -3.24
CA PRO A 67 -28.07 -8.11 -2.80
C PRO A 67 -27.09 -8.63 -3.85
N GLN A 68 -25.94 -9.16 -3.40
CA GLN A 68 -24.88 -9.66 -4.27
C GLN A 68 -25.50 -10.49 -5.38
N THR A 69 -25.43 -9.98 -6.59
CA THR A 69 -25.99 -10.67 -7.75
C THR A 69 -25.10 -11.86 -8.07
N ASP A 70 -25.63 -12.87 -8.76
CA ASP A 70 -24.82 -14.01 -9.20
C ASP A 70 -23.61 -13.55 -10.04
N GLU A 71 -23.75 -12.42 -10.75
CA GLU A 71 -22.67 -11.77 -11.51
C GLU A 71 -21.54 -11.23 -10.60
N ASP A 72 -21.86 -10.72 -9.41
CA ASP A 72 -20.87 -10.23 -8.44
C ASP A 72 -20.04 -11.38 -7.87
N ALA A 73 -20.70 -12.49 -7.54
CA ALA A 73 -20.04 -13.70 -7.07
C ALA A 73 -19.12 -14.29 -8.15
N GLU A 74 -19.55 -14.29 -9.41
CA GLU A 74 -18.73 -14.76 -10.51
C GLU A 74 -17.49 -13.87 -10.74
N ARG A 75 -17.64 -12.54 -10.66
CA ARG A 75 -16.50 -11.60 -10.72
C ARG A 75 -15.50 -11.83 -9.60
N ALA A 76 -15.97 -12.04 -8.38
CA ALA A 76 -15.10 -12.31 -7.23
C ALA A 76 -14.29 -13.60 -7.42
N ARG A 77 -14.92 -14.67 -7.93
CA ARG A 77 -14.24 -15.94 -8.23
C ARG A 77 -13.15 -15.79 -9.29
N ARG A 78 -13.43 -15.09 -10.39
CA ARG A 78 -12.45 -14.84 -11.45
C ARG A 78 -11.26 -14.00 -10.95
N LYS A 79 -11.52 -13.00 -10.11
CA LYS A 79 -10.49 -12.18 -9.47
C LYS A 79 -9.60 -13.04 -8.56
N LEU A 80 -10.21 -13.85 -7.70
CA LEU A 80 -9.49 -14.77 -6.81
C LEU A 80 -8.61 -15.73 -7.62
N GLU A 81 -9.13 -16.34 -8.69
CA GLU A 81 -8.37 -17.27 -9.53
C GLU A 81 -7.14 -16.58 -10.16
N THR A 82 -7.33 -15.35 -10.69
CA THR A 82 -6.23 -14.55 -11.25
C THR A 82 -5.17 -14.24 -10.21
N GLU A 83 -5.59 -13.84 -9.00
CA GLU A 83 -4.68 -13.59 -7.88
C GLU A 83 -3.92 -14.87 -7.50
N ILE A 84 -4.59 -16.01 -7.38
CA ILE A 84 -3.94 -17.28 -7.04
C ILE A 84 -2.86 -17.63 -8.07
N THR A 85 -3.15 -17.53 -9.37
CA THR A 85 -2.14 -17.76 -10.43
C THR A 85 -0.97 -16.78 -10.35
N GLN A 86 -1.25 -15.51 -10.04
CA GLN A 86 -0.20 -14.49 -9.90
C GLN A 86 0.70 -14.76 -8.70
N PHE A 87 0.13 -15.08 -7.53
CA PHE A 87 0.88 -15.25 -6.28
C PHE A 87 1.51 -16.64 -6.13
N SER A 88 1.00 -17.67 -6.83
CA SER A 88 1.61 -19.00 -6.83
C SER A 88 2.90 -19.07 -7.65
N HIS A 89 3.15 -18.11 -8.56
CA HIS A 89 4.32 -18.10 -9.44
C HIS A 89 4.54 -19.42 -10.22
N GLY A 90 3.45 -20.14 -10.52
CA GLY A 90 3.50 -21.43 -11.21
C GLY A 90 3.75 -22.65 -10.31
N ASP A 91 3.76 -22.50 -8.98
CA ASP A 91 3.82 -23.62 -8.05
C ASP A 91 2.41 -24.16 -7.76
N ASP A 92 2.16 -25.40 -8.18
CA ASP A 92 0.88 -26.08 -8.00
C ASP A 92 0.51 -26.33 -6.54
N LYS A 93 1.49 -26.55 -5.66
CA LYS A 93 1.24 -26.76 -4.22
C LYS A 93 0.82 -25.46 -3.55
N VAL A 94 1.47 -24.35 -3.89
CA VAL A 94 1.10 -23.02 -3.38
C VAL A 94 -0.29 -22.64 -3.89
N ALA A 95 -0.56 -22.86 -5.18
CA ALA A 95 -1.89 -22.62 -5.75
C ALA A 95 -2.97 -23.45 -5.04
N ALA A 96 -2.72 -24.73 -4.76
CA ALA A 96 -3.64 -25.58 -4.02
C ALA A 96 -3.87 -25.08 -2.58
N GLY A 97 -2.81 -24.64 -1.88
CA GLY A 97 -2.92 -24.07 -0.55
C GLY A 97 -3.75 -22.78 -0.51
N LEU A 98 -3.50 -21.85 -1.44
CA LEU A 98 -4.27 -20.60 -1.54
C LEU A 98 -5.75 -20.86 -1.86
N LYS A 99 -6.05 -21.88 -2.68
CA LYS A 99 -7.43 -22.33 -2.93
C LYS A 99 -8.09 -22.87 -1.67
N ALA A 100 -7.39 -23.73 -0.91
CA ALA A 100 -7.91 -24.29 0.33
C ALA A 100 -8.22 -23.20 1.37
N ILE A 101 -7.41 -22.14 1.45
CA ILE A 101 -7.69 -21.00 2.34
C ILE A 101 -8.94 -20.25 1.87
N ALA A 102 -9.08 -20.01 0.55
CA ALA A 102 -10.25 -19.34 0.01
C ALA A 102 -11.56 -20.14 0.17
N GLU A 103 -11.47 -21.46 0.24
CA GLU A 103 -12.60 -22.34 0.57
C GLU A 103 -13.02 -22.21 2.04
N ALA A 104 -12.06 -22.03 2.94
CA ALA A 104 -12.33 -21.84 4.38
C ALA A 104 -12.77 -20.41 4.72
N ASP A 105 -12.26 -19.41 3.98
CA ASP A 105 -12.56 -17.99 4.17
C ASP A 105 -12.95 -17.32 2.83
N PRO A 106 -14.26 -17.07 2.58
CA PRO A 106 -14.73 -16.39 1.38
C PRO A 106 -14.23 -14.96 1.22
N GLY A 107 -13.76 -14.31 2.30
CA GLY A 107 -13.18 -12.97 2.28
C GLY A 107 -11.69 -12.95 1.89
N PHE A 108 -11.08 -14.12 1.69
CA PHE A 108 -9.66 -14.24 1.43
C PHE A 108 -9.23 -13.59 0.10
N SER A 109 -8.13 -12.83 0.16
CA SER A 109 -7.43 -12.31 -1.01
C SER A 109 -5.93 -12.58 -0.86
N PRO A 110 -5.31 -13.32 -1.79
CA PRO A 110 -3.87 -13.53 -1.79
C PRO A 110 -3.05 -12.24 -1.70
N LYS A 111 -3.52 -11.16 -2.34
CA LYS A 111 -2.84 -9.85 -2.28
C LYS A 111 -2.80 -9.28 -0.87
N ILE A 112 -3.96 -9.18 -0.21
CA ILE A 112 -4.07 -8.63 1.14
C ILE A 112 -3.33 -9.52 2.13
N PHE A 113 -3.43 -10.84 1.97
CA PHE A 113 -2.68 -11.80 2.78
C PHE A 113 -1.17 -11.55 2.69
N MET A 114 -0.64 -11.34 1.49
CA MET A 114 0.80 -11.08 1.31
C MET A 114 1.23 -9.75 1.95
N GLU A 115 0.41 -8.71 1.88
CA GLU A 115 0.66 -7.43 2.56
C GLU A 115 0.67 -7.62 4.10
N GLY A 116 -0.31 -8.35 4.64
CA GLY A 116 -0.37 -8.68 6.07
C GLY A 116 0.79 -9.55 6.53
N ALA A 117 1.22 -10.52 5.72
CA ALA A 117 2.35 -11.39 6.03
C ALA A 117 3.67 -10.61 6.16
N LYS A 118 3.89 -9.60 5.29
CA LYS A 118 5.04 -8.70 5.40
C LYS A 118 5.03 -7.89 6.69
N ALA A 119 3.88 -7.33 7.04
CA ALA A 119 3.72 -6.57 8.29
C ALA A 119 3.93 -7.47 9.52
N ALA A 120 3.39 -8.69 9.52
CA ALA A 120 3.60 -9.65 10.59
C ALA A 120 5.07 -10.04 10.74
N TYR A 121 5.79 -10.23 9.62
CA TYR A 121 7.24 -10.49 9.63
C TYR A 121 8.01 -9.35 10.29
N GLU A 122 7.72 -8.10 9.93
CA GLU A 122 8.34 -6.92 10.55
C GLU A 122 8.08 -6.88 12.07
N MET A 123 6.83 -7.12 12.49
CA MET A 123 6.45 -7.16 13.89
C MET A 123 7.22 -8.25 14.65
N VAL A 124 7.32 -9.45 14.09
CA VAL A 124 8.01 -10.60 14.71
C VAL A 124 9.51 -10.34 14.85
N VAL A 125 10.17 -9.86 13.79
CA VAL A 125 11.62 -9.60 13.82
C VAL A 125 11.95 -8.46 14.78
N THR A 126 11.15 -7.40 14.77
CA THR A 126 11.32 -6.26 15.68
C THR A 126 11.09 -6.68 17.13
N ALA A 127 10.02 -7.42 17.42
CA ALA A 127 9.75 -7.94 18.77
C ALA A 127 10.86 -8.87 19.25
N PHE A 128 11.39 -9.73 18.38
CA PHE A 128 12.52 -10.59 18.71
C PHE A 128 13.78 -9.80 19.06
N ALA A 129 14.14 -8.80 18.26
CA ALA A 129 15.29 -7.95 18.53
C ALA A 129 15.15 -7.23 19.88
N GLN A 130 13.97 -6.70 20.18
CA GLN A 130 13.66 -6.02 21.44
C GLN A 130 13.51 -6.96 22.64
N GLY A 131 13.33 -8.27 22.41
CA GLY A 131 13.05 -9.23 23.47
C GLY A 131 11.60 -9.19 23.98
N ASP A 132 10.67 -8.64 23.20
CA ASP A 132 9.25 -8.58 23.54
C ASP A 132 8.58 -9.94 23.40
N ARG A 133 8.67 -10.70 24.49
CA ARG A 133 8.05 -12.03 24.65
C ARG A 133 6.53 -12.00 24.61
N GLN A 134 5.88 -10.88 24.96
CA GLN A 134 4.43 -10.81 24.99
C GLN A 134 3.88 -10.75 23.57
N THR A 135 4.45 -9.88 22.73
CA THR A 135 4.06 -9.77 21.32
C THR A 135 4.34 -11.07 20.56
N LEU A 136 5.50 -11.68 20.77
CA LEU A 136 5.84 -12.96 20.12
C LEU A 136 4.87 -14.08 20.50
N LYS A 137 4.42 -14.15 21.76
CA LYS A 137 3.48 -15.18 22.22
C LYS A 137 2.10 -15.07 21.55
N ASN A 138 1.69 -13.86 21.17
CA ASN A 138 0.42 -13.62 20.51
C ASN A 138 0.47 -13.89 19.00
N LEU A 139 1.65 -13.79 18.37
CA LEU A 139 1.84 -13.91 16.93
C LEU A 139 2.35 -15.29 16.50
N LEU A 140 3.05 -16.00 17.39
CA LEU A 140 3.70 -17.26 17.09
C LEU A 140 3.00 -18.44 17.77
N GLU A 141 2.98 -19.57 17.08
CA GLU A 141 2.60 -20.84 17.70
C GLU A 141 3.61 -21.23 18.79
N LYS A 142 3.15 -21.99 19.78
CA LYS A 142 3.92 -22.40 20.96
C LYS A 142 5.31 -22.95 20.61
N GLU A 143 5.41 -23.87 19.64
CA GLU A 143 6.69 -24.49 19.30
C GLU A 143 7.70 -23.48 18.75
N VAL A 144 7.26 -22.57 17.89
CA VAL A 144 8.09 -21.51 17.33
C VAL A 144 8.46 -20.49 18.40
N TYR A 145 7.50 -20.10 19.24
CA TYR A 145 7.72 -19.20 20.37
C TYR A 145 8.80 -19.71 21.32
N ASP A 146 8.73 -20.98 21.72
CA ASP A 146 9.68 -21.60 22.65
C ASP A 146 11.12 -21.52 22.09
N GLY A 147 11.29 -21.65 20.77
CA GLY A 147 12.57 -21.45 20.09
C GLY A 147 13.10 -20.02 20.20
N PHE A 148 12.25 -19.03 19.97
CA PHE A 148 12.60 -17.61 20.07
C PHE A 148 12.90 -17.20 21.51
N GLU A 149 12.09 -17.67 22.47
CA GLU A 149 12.25 -17.37 23.89
C GLU A 149 13.61 -17.88 24.41
N ARG A 150 14.02 -19.08 24.00
CA ARG A 150 15.34 -19.65 24.35
C ARG A 150 16.48 -18.78 23.85
N ALA A 151 16.43 -18.35 22.59
CA ALA A 151 17.44 -17.47 22.00
C ALA A 151 17.51 -16.09 22.69
N ILE A 152 16.35 -15.53 23.07
CA ILE A 152 16.29 -14.29 23.84
C ILE A 152 16.94 -14.48 25.22
N LYS A 153 16.58 -15.54 25.95
CA LYS A 153 17.15 -15.84 27.28
C LYS A 153 18.67 -16.01 27.23
N GLU A 154 19.18 -16.74 26.24
CA GLU A 154 20.62 -16.94 26.07
C GLU A 154 21.35 -15.61 25.86
N ARG A 155 20.82 -14.75 24.98
CA ARG A 155 21.35 -13.41 24.72
C ARG A 155 21.36 -12.52 25.97
N GLU A 156 20.25 -12.50 26.71
CA GLU A 156 20.11 -11.72 27.95
C GLU A 156 21.07 -12.20 29.03
N SER A 157 21.24 -13.52 29.19
CA SER A 157 22.17 -14.12 30.15
C SER A 157 23.63 -13.75 29.86
N ALA A 158 23.97 -13.53 28.60
CA ALA A 158 25.26 -13.04 28.15
C ALA A 158 25.42 -11.51 28.26
N GLY A 159 24.42 -10.78 28.76
CA GLY A 159 24.44 -9.32 28.87
C GLY A 159 24.46 -8.57 27.52
N ARG A 160 24.11 -9.25 26.42
CA ARG A 160 24.16 -8.69 25.07
C ARG A 160 22.86 -7.93 24.76
N LYS A 161 22.99 -6.69 24.28
CA LYS A 161 21.88 -5.92 23.73
C LYS A 161 21.95 -5.90 22.21
N ILE A 162 20.79 -5.98 21.56
CA ILE A 162 20.67 -5.79 20.11
C ILE A 162 20.07 -4.41 19.90
N ASP A 163 20.77 -3.59 19.12
CA ASP A 163 20.20 -2.41 18.51
C ASP A 163 19.78 -2.79 17.09
N PHE A 164 18.49 -2.69 16.80
CA PHE A 164 17.92 -3.15 15.54
C PHE A 164 16.99 -2.09 14.97
N THR A 165 17.27 -1.69 13.74
CA THR A 165 16.42 -0.83 12.94
C THR A 165 15.94 -1.64 11.74
N PHE A 166 14.63 -1.81 11.63
CA PHE A 166 14.05 -2.41 10.44
C PHE A 166 14.17 -1.44 9.26
N VAL A 167 14.69 -1.92 8.14
CA VAL A 167 14.75 -1.18 6.87
C VAL A 167 14.01 -2.04 5.85
N GLY A 168 12.83 -1.59 5.44
CA GLY A 168 11.91 -2.29 4.54
C GLY A 168 11.43 -1.39 3.41
#